data_AF-A0A5N5FWE2-F1
#
_entry.id   AF-A0A5N5FWE2-F1
#
_cell.length_a   1.000
_cell.length_b   1.000
_cell.length_c   1.000
_cell.angle_alpha   90.00
_cell.angle_beta   90.00
_cell.angle_gamma   90.00
#
_symmetry.space_group_name_H-M   'P 1'
#
loop_
_entity.id
_entity.type
_entity.pdbx_description
1 polymer ?
#
loop_
_entity_poly.entity_id
_entity_poly.type
_entity_poly.pdbx_seq_one_letter_code
_entity_poly.pdbx_strand_id
1 'polypeptide(L)'
;MDRLIAFREGLTTWSNWVDSNVDANRTKVFFQGISPTHYEMGRPKVNLQWTNSTVSGSIYPGGPPPATTVVKDVLTTMSTRITLLDVTLLSQLRMDGHPSVYGLDGKHGNDCSHWCFAGVPDSWNELLYAILVTTD
;
A
#
# COMPACT_ATOMS: atom_id res chain seq x y z
N MET A 1 -4.85 18.48 -13.07
CA MET A 1 -3.62 18.32 -12.28
C MET A 1 -3.15 16.88 -12.42
N ASP A 2 -1.86 16.64 -12.63
CA ASP A 2 -1.31 15.28 -12.64
C ASP A 2 -1.53 14.60 -11.27
N ARG A 3 -1.89 13.32 -11.26
CA ARG A 3 -2.24 12.63 -10.00
C ARG A 3 -1.08 12.49 -9.03
N LEU A 4 0.16 12.36 -9.52
CA LEU A 4 1.34 12.22 -8.67
C LEU A 4 1.75 13.58 -8.12
N ILE A 5 1.55 14.66 -8.89
CA ILE A 5 1.69 16.03 -8.39
C ILE A 5 0.68 16.27 -7.26
N ALA A 6 -0.61 16.00 -7.50
CA ALA A 6 -1.64 16.16 -6.48
C ALA A 6 -1.37 15.32 -5.21
N PHE A 7 -0.91 14.08 -5.39
CA PHE A 7 -0.53 13.21 -4.29
C PHE A 7 0.67 13.74 -3.50
N ARG A 8 1.69 14.28 -4.18
CA ARG A 8 2.84 14.90 -3.53
C ARG A 8 2.44 16.12 -2.71
N GLU A 9 1.60 17.01 -3.25
CA GLU A 9 1.10 18.19 -2.53
C GLU A 9 0.34 17.79 -1.26
N GLY A 10 -0.58 16.82 -1.36
CA GLY A 10 -1.34 16.33 -0.22
C GLY A 10 -0.45 15.67 0.83
N LEU A 11 0.49 14.82 0.41
CA LEU A 11 1.40 14.15 1.32
C LEU A 11 2.38 15.13 1.99
N THR A 12 2.84 16.16 1.27
CA THR A 12 3.71 17.22 1.81
C THR A 12 2.96 18.09 2.82
N THR A 13 1.68 18.35 2.58
CA THR A 13 0.83 19.08 3.54
C THR A 13 0.68 18.28 4.83
N TRP A 14 0.42 16.97 4.72
CA TRP A 14 0.36 16.08 5.88
C TRP A 14 1.70 15.98 6.60
N SER A 15 2.83 15.86 5.88
CA SER A 15 4.15 15.75 6.51
C SER A 15 4.52 17.00 7.30
N ASN A 16 4.23 18.18 6.76
CA ASN A 16 4.44 19.46 7.45
C ASN A 16 3.56 19.57 8.70
N TRP A 17 2.33 19.06 8.63
CA TRP A 17 1.45 19.00 9.79
C TRP A 17 2.02 18.09 10.87
N VAL A 18 2.50 16.89 10.52
CA VAL A 18 3.13 15.97 11.48
C VAL A 18 4.32 16.64 12.16
N ASP A 19 5.21 17.25 11.38
CA ASP A 19 6.40 17.94 11.88
C ASP A 19 6.09 19.11 12.81
N SER A 20 4.94 19.76 12.62
CA SER A 20 4.55 20.90 13.45
C SER A 20 3.73 20.52 14.69
N ASN A 21 3.12 19.34 14.72
CA ASN A 21 2.06 19.03 15.70
C ASN A 21 2.28 17.73 16.48
N VAL A 22 3.17 16.84 16.05
CA VAL A 22 3.36 15.54 16.70
C VAL A 22 4.60 15.55 17.61
N ASP A 23 4.39 15.25 18.89
CA ASP A 23 5.48 14.99 19.83
C ASP A 23 6.02 13.56 19.64
N ALA A 24 7.18 13.45 18.99
CA ALA A 24 7.86 12.20 18.71
C ALA A 24 8.35 11.44 19.96
N ASN A 25 8.44 12.10 21.12
CA ASN A 25 8.81 11.43 22.37
C ASN A 25 7.65 10.62 22.97
N ARG A 26 6.42 10.90 22.54
CA ARG A 26 5.21 10.26 23.05
C ARG A 26 4.41 9.52 21.99
N THR A 27 4.70 9.79 20.72
CA THR A 27 3.93 9.30 19.58
C THR A 27 4.85 8.64 18.55
N LYS A 28 4.59 7.37 18.24
CA LYS A 28 5.19 6.70 17.08
C LYS A 28 4.30 6.94 15.86
N VAL A 29 4.87 7.50 14.80
CA VAL A 29 4.13 7.76 13.56
C VAL A 29 4.48 6.70 12.51
N PHE A 30 3.45 6.12 11.91
CA PHE A 30 3.56 5.13 10.85
C PHE A 30 2.91 5.68 9.58
N PHE A 31 3.52 5.40 8.44
CA PHE A 31 2.89 5.58 7.15
C PHE A 31 2.76 4.22 6.47
N GLN A 32 1.54 3.82 6.13
CA GLN A 32 1.32 2.59 5.37
C GLN A 32 1.75 2.80 3.91
N GLY A 33 2.56 1.88 3.38
CA GLY A 33 2.93 1.86 1.98
C GLY A 33 1.74 1.73 1.03
N ILE A 34 2.02 1.80 -0.27
CA ILE A 34 0.98 1.76 -1.30
C ILE A 34 0.35 0.37 -1.32
N SER A 35 -0.97 0.29 -1.10
CA SER A 35 -1.75 -0.91 -1.43
C SER A 35 -1.90 -0.98 -2.94
N PRO A 36 -1.34 -1.99 -3.63
CA PRO A 36 -1.45 -2.11 -5.07
C PRO A 36 -2.87 -2.49 -5.49
N THR A 37 -3.20 -2.14 -6.73
CA THR A 37 -4.34 -2.71 -7.43
C THR A 37 -3.83 -3.60 -8.57
N HIS A 38 -4.63 -4.59 -8.96
CA HIS A 38 -4.27 -5.54 -10.02
C HIS A 38 -5.14 -5.40 -11.28
N TYR A 39 -5.45 -4.15 -11.64
CA TYR A 39 -6.07 -3.81 -12.93
C TYR A 39 -5.00 -3.61 -14.01
N GLU A 40 -5.21 -4.12 -15.22
CA GLU A 40 -4.44 -3.75 -16.42
C GLU A 40 -5.20 -2.70 -17.21
N MET A 41 -4.67 -1.48 -17.35
CA MET A 41 -5.21 -0.45 -18.25
C MET A 41 -6.74 -0.30 -18.22
N GLY A 42 -7.36 -0.32 -17.02
CA GLY A 42 -8.81 -0.19 -16.86
C GLY A 42 -9.64 -1.44 -17.17
N ARG A 43 -9.01 -2.61 -17.32
CA ARG A 43 -9.66 -3.92 -17.37
C ARG A 43 -9.01 -4.87 -16.37
N PRO A 44 -9.75 -5.85 -15.81
CA PRO A 44 -9.11 -7.00 -15.17
C PRO A 44 -8.18 -7.63 -16.21
N LYS A 45 -6.98 -8.11 -15.84
CA LYS A 45 -6.08 -8.81 -16.76
C LYS A 45 -6.85 -9.92 -17.50
N VAL A 46 -7.29 -9.65 -18.72
CA VAL A 46 -8.21 -10.52 -19.47
C VAL A 46 -7.54 -11.88 -19.79
N ASN A 47 -6.21 -11.93 -19.71
CA ASN A 47 -5.40 -13.13 -19.94
C ASN A 47 -4.77 -13.72 -18.66
N LEU A 48 -4.97 -13.10 -17.49
CA LEU A 48 -4.92 -13.80 -16.21
C LEU A 48 -6.36 -14.11 -15.82
N GLN A 49 -7.00 -14.98 -16.61
CA GLN A 49 -8.18 -15.69 -16.14
C GLN A 49 -7.85 -16.26 -14.76
N TRP A 50 -8.50 -15.75 -13.73
CA TRP A 50 -8.85 -16.53 -12.54
C TRP A 50 -7.79 -17.50 -12.07
N THR A 51 -6.66 -16.99 -11.59
CA THR A 51 -5.76 -17.87 -10.88
C THR A 51 -5.59 -17.35 -9.48
N ASN A 52 -5.89 -18.21 -8.53
CA ASN A 52 -5.34 -18.25 -7.17
C ASN A 52 -3.79 -18.32 -7.21
N SER A 53 -3.15 -17.50 -8.05
CA SER A 53 -1.71 -17.49 -8.29
C SER A 53 -1.12 -16.35 -7.50
N THR A 54 -0.36 -16.73 -6.50
CA THR A 54 0.71 -15.89 -5.99
C THR A 54 1.74 -15.67 -7.10
N VAL A 55 2.30 -14.46 -7.20
CA VAL A 55 3.52 -14.27 -7.99
C VAL A 55 4.66 -14.93 -7.22
N SER A 56 5.21 -16.01 -7.76
CA SER A 56 6.36 -16.68 -7.16
C SER A 56 7.62 -15.84 -7.23
N GLY A 57 8.43 -15.89 -6.18
CA GLY A 57 9.70 -15.16 -6.08
C GLY A 57 9.58 -13.86 -5.29
N SER A 58 10.59 -13.01 -5.41
CA SER A 58 10.73 -11.76 -4.64
C SER A 58 10.62 -10.50 -5.50
N ILE A 59 10.23 -10.63 -6.77
CA ILE A 59 10.18 -9.54 -7.74
C ILE A 59 8.81 -9.52 -8.41
N TYR A 60 8.15 -8.36 -8.39
CA TYR A 60 6.92 -8.15 -9.14
C TYR A 60 7.24 -7.64 -10.56
N PRO A 61 6.81 -8.32 -11.65
CA PRO A 61 7.18 -7.95 -13.01
C PRO A 61 6.74 -6.54 -13.44
N GLY A 62 5.67 -6.00 -12.87
CA GLY A 62 5.18 -4.66 -13.19
C GLY A 62 5.95 -3.50 -12.55
N GLY A 63 6.96 -3.80 -11.72
CA GLY A 63 7.67 -2.81 -10.92
C GLY A 63 6.79 -2.17 -9.83
N PRO A 64 7.38 -1.31 -8.99
CA PRO A 64 6.63 -0.61 -7.95
C PRO A 64 5.73 0.48 -8.56
N PRO A 65 4.57 0.78 -7.94
CA PRO A 65 3.73 1.90 -8.37
C PRO A 65 4.49 3.23 -8.26
N PRO A 66 4.40 4.17 -9.23
CA PRO A 66 5.14 5.43 -9.17
C PRO A 66 4.93 6.25 -7.89
N ALA A 67 3.78 6.10 -7.24
CA ALA A 67 3.47 6.74 -5.96
C ALA A 67 4.41 6.30 -4.82
N THR A 68 5.04 5.13 -4.89
CA THR A 68 6.01 4.69 -3.87
C THR A 68 7.22 5.62 -3.81
N THR A 69 7.65 6.15 -4.95
CA THR A 69 8.75 7.12 -5.01
C THR A 69 8.34 8.41 -4.33
N VAL A 70 7.13 8.92 -4.60
CA VAL A 70 6.60 10.11 -3.93
C VAL A 70 6.54 9.92 -2.42
N VAL A 71 6.07 8.77 -1.94
CA VAL A 71 6.06 8.45 -0.51
C VAL A 71 7.47 8.49 0.07
N LYS A 72 8.42 7.77 -0.53
CA LYS A 72 9.81 7.69 -0.04
C LYS A 72 10.48 9.07 -0.04
N ASP A 73 10.27 9.87 -1.08
CA ASP A 73 10.82 11.22 -1.17
C ASP A 73 10.28 12.13 -0.07
N VAL A 74 8.96 12.15 0.16
CA VAL A 74 8.39 13.04 1.18
C VAL A 74 8.79 12.60 2.58
N LEU A 75 8.69 11.30 2.89
CA LEU A 75 9.01 10.78 4.23
C LEU A 75 10.48 10.97 4.61
N THR A 76 11.42 10.92 3.65
CA THR A 76 12.86 11.13 3.93
C THR A 76 13.21 12.59 4.25
N THR A 77 12.33 13.53 3.91
CA THR A 77 12.51 14.97 4.19
C THR A 77 11.90 15.43 5.51
N MET A 78 11.17 14.56 6.20
CA MET A 78 10.52 14.87 7.47
C MET A 78 11.54 15.02 8.60
N SER A 79 11.29 15.98 9.48
CA SER A 79 12.05 16.15 10.72
C SER A 79 11.58 15.19 11.82
N THR A 80 10.30 14.85 11.84
CA THR A 80 9.74 13.83 12.73
C THR A 80 10.12 12.44 12.26
N ARG A 81 10.61 11.61 13.19
CA ARG A 81 10.90 10.19 12.88
C ARG A 81 9.60 9.47 12.51
N ILE A 82 9.57 8.97 11.29
CA ILE A 82 8.46 8.19 10.74
C ILE A 82 8.92 6.78 10.37
N THR A 83 8.05 5.79 10.58
CA THR A 83 8.28 4.43 10.12
C THR A 83 7.37 4.14 8.93
N LEU A 84 7.97 3.87 7.77
CA LEU A 84 7.25 3.37 6.61
C LEU A 84 6.97 1.88 6.79
N LEU A 85 5.70 1.50 6.87
CA LEU A 85 5.27 0.12 6.77
C LEU A 85 5.24 -0.25 5.27
N ASP A 86 6.40 -0.64 4.71
CA ASP A 86 6.55 -0.92 3.28
C ASP A 86 5.90 -2.25 2.88
N VAL A 87 4.58 -2.24 2.77
CA VAL A 87 3.74 -3.38 2.40
C VAL A 87 3.59 -3.55 0.89
N THR A 88 4.21 -2.68 0.08
CA THR A 88 3.86 -2.57 -1.34
C THR A 88 4.22 -3.85 -2.10
N LEU A 89 5.49 -4.27 -2.03
CA LEU A 89 5.98 -5.42 -2.79
C LEU A 89 5.30 -6.71 -2.35
N LEU A 90 5.22 -6.98 -1.04
CA LEU A 90 4.56 -8.19 -0.55
C LEU A 90 3.10 -8.26 -1.02
N SER A 91 2.41 -7.12 -1.09
CA SER A 91 1.02 -7.06 -1.55
C SER A 91 0.91 -7.23 -3.06
N GLN A 92 1.89 -6.74 -3.84
CA GLN A 92 1.93 -6.95 -5.30
C GLN A 92 2.10 -8.43 -5.66
N LEU A 93 2.75 -9.21 -4.79
CA LEU A 93 2.89 -10.66 -5.00
C LEU A 93 1.60 -11.44 -4.73
N ARG A 94 0.59 -10.81 -4.13
CA ARG A 94 -0.63 -11.46 -3.61
C ARG A 94 -1.88 -11.13 -4.42
N MET A 95 -1.82 -11.29 -5.74
CA MET A 95 -3.00 -11.10 -6.61
C MET A 95 -4.20 -11.97 -6.20
N ASP A 96 -3.93 -13.12 -5.59
CA ASP A 96 -4.92 -14.07 -5.04
C ASP A 96 -5.67 -13.54 -3.81
N GLY A 97 -5.20 -12.47 -3.17
CA GLY A 97 -5.80 -11.90 -1.97
C GLY A 97 -7.03 -11.02 -2.22
N HIS A 98 -7.41 -10.77 -3.47
CA HIS A 98 -8.52 -9.90 -3.84
C HIS A 98 -9.89 -10.61 -3.85
N PRO A 99 -11.00 -9.93 -3.48
CA PRO A 99 -12.34 -10.49 -3.55
C PRO A 99 -12.80 -10.87 -4.95
N SER A 100 -12.26 -10.25 -6.01
CA SER A 100 -12.70 -10.49 -7.38
C SER A 100 -14.23 -10.26 -7.50
N VAL A 101 -14.98 -11.22 -8.04
CA VAL A 101 -16.46 -11.17 -8.15
C VAL A 101 -17.20 -11.29 -6.81
N TYR A 102 -16.50 -11.54 -5.71
CA TYR A 102 -17.10 -11.59 -4.38
C TYR A 102 -17.06 -10.24 -3.67
N GLY A 103 -16.53 -9.19 -4.32
CA GLY A 103 -16.62 -7.81 -3.85
C GLY A 103 -18.03 -7.24 -3.93
N LEU A 104 -18.23 -6.06 -3.34
CA LEU A 104 -19.54 -5.38 -3.20
C LEU A 104 -20.30 -5.23 -4.53
N ASP A 105 -19.57 -5.11 -5.65
CA ASP A 105 -20.14 -4.88 -6.98
C ASP A 105 -19.74 -5.98 -7.99
N GLY A 106 -19.58 -7.21 -7.51
CA GLY A 106 -19.11 -8.36 -8.28
C GLY A 106 -19.92 -8.71 -9.56
N LYS A 107 -21.13 -8.17 -9.69
CA LYS A 107 -21.97 -8.29 -10.90
C LYS A 107 -21.53 -7.34 -12.03
N HIS A 108 -20.78 -6.29 -11.70
CA HIS A 108 -20.35 -5.24 -12.64
C HIS A 108 -18.84 -5.25 -12.92
N GLY A 109 -18.07 -6.09 -12.22
CA GLY A 109 -16.66 -6.31 -12.47
C GLY A 109 -15.95 -6.99 -11.30
N ASN A 110 -14.67 -7.32 -11.50
CA ASN A 110 -13.84 -7.85 -10.44
C ASN A 110 -13.32 -6.71 -9.55
N ASP A 111 -13.47 -6.85 -8.24
CA ASP A 111 -12.75 -6.02 -7.28
C ASP A 111 -11.30 -6.51 -7.17
N CYS A 112 -10.38 -5.73 -7.74
CA CYS A 112 -8.94 -5.97 -7.71
C CYS A 112 -8.22 -4.84 -6.94
N SER A 113 -8.94 -4.15 -6.05
CA SER A 113 -8.45 -3.04 -5.24
C SER A 113 -8.54 -3.30 -3.75
N HIS A 114 -9.63 -3.93 -3.30
CA HIS A 114 -9.83 -4.31 -1.90
C HIS A 114 -9.31 -5.72 -1.63
N TRP A 115 -9.21 -6.10 -0.37
CA TRP A 115 -8.66 -7.39 0.05
C TRP A 115 -9.73 -8.24 0.73
N CYS A 116 -9.67 -9.56 0.53
CA CYS A 116 -10.41 -10.51 1.35
C CYS A 116 -9.97 -10.43 2.82
N PHE A 117 -10.88 -10.78 3.72
CA PHE A 117 -10.62 -10.94 5.15
C PHE A 117 -11.04 -12.34 5.60
N ALA A 118 -10.19 -13.17 6.22
CA ALA A 118 -8.75 -12.99 6.50
C ALA A 118 -7.87 -12.95 5.24
N GLY A 119 -6.71 -12.29 5.28
CA GLY A 119 -5.84 -12.13 4.11
C GLY A 119 -4.64 -11.18 4.25
N VAL A 120 -4.30 -10.49 3.16
CA VAL A 120 -3.14 -9.59 3.06
C VAL A 120 -3.11 -8.50 4.14
N PRO A 121 -4.23 -7.85 4.50
CA PRO A 121 -4.24 -6.88 5.59
C PRO A 121 -3.82 -7.45 6.95
N ASP A 122 -4.03 -8.75 7.20
CA ASP A 122 -3.58 -9.38 8.44
C ASP A 122 -2.05 -9.40 8.49
N SER A 123 -1.38 -9.69 7.37
CA SER A 123 0.09 -9.60 7.29
C SER A 123 0.61 -8.18 7.53
N TRP A 124 -0.14 -7.15 7.12
CA TRP A 124 0.23 -5.76 7.41
C TRP A 124 0.13 -5.48 8.92
N ASN A 125 -0.93 -5.98 9.56
CA ASN A 125 -1.13 -5.84 11.00
C ASN A 125 -0.08 -6.61 11.81
N GLU A 126 0.33 -7.80 11.37
CA GLU A 126 1.42 -8.57 11.99
C GLU A 126 2.75 -7.82 11.89
N LEU A 127 3.05 -7.19 10.75
CA LEU A 127 4.25 -6.35 10.61
C LEU A 127 4.20 -5.12 11.52
N LEU A 128 3.04 -4.46 11.59
CA LEU A 128 2.84 -3.32 12.50
C LEU A 128 3.01 -3.76 13.96
N TYR A 129 2.38 -4.86 14.35
CA TYR A 129 2.48 -5.43 15.69
C TYR A 129 3.93 -5.75 16.04
N ALA A 130 4.65 -6.42 15.15
CA ALA A 130 6.06 -6.75 15.34
C ALA A 130 6.91 -5.49 15.59
N ILE A 131 6.70 -4.41 14.82
CA ILE A 131 7.42 -3.15 15.05
C ILE A 131 7.06 -2.55 16.40
N LEU A 132 5.78 -2.53 16.77
CA LEU A 132 5.30 -1.96 18.03
C LEU A 132 5.90 -2.65 19.25
N VAL A 133 6.09 -3.97 19.21
CA VAL A 133 6.60 -4.75 20.36
C VAL A 133 8.12 -4.95 20.36
N THR A 134 8.83 -4.61 19.29
CA THR A 134 10.30 -4.78 19.20
C THR A 134 11.09 -3.48 19.20
N THR A 135 10.43 -2.34 19.01
CA THR A 135 11.10 -1.03 19.07
C THR A 135 10.91 -0.41 20.44
N ASP A 136 11.97 -0.42 21.26
CA ASP A 136 12.11 0.44 22.43
C ASP A 136 12.78 1.76 22.04
#